data_AF-A0A6I3LH89-F1
#
_entry.id   AF-A0A6I3LH89-F1
#
_cell.length_a   1.000
_cell.length_b   1.000
_cell.length_c   1.000
_cell.angle_alpha   90.00
_cell.angle_beta   90.00
_cell.angle_gamma   90.00
#
_symmetry.space_group_name_H-M   'P 1'
#
loop_
_entity.id
_entity.type
_entity.pdbx_description
1 polymer ?
#
loop_
_entity_poly.entity_id
_entity_poly.type
_entity_poly.pdbx_seq_one_letter_code
_entity_poly.pdbx_strand_id
1 'polypeptide(L)' 'GKVDFVMAGMEPTPERSKNVDFTDSYFRSDILMVVAKDGDVQSFEDIKGKTVGVQIGSIQADKAKELQKEVDFQVET' A
#
# COMPACT_ATOMS: atom_id res chain seq x y z
N GLY A 1 -15.29 -18.57 -16.68
CA GLY A 1 -15.23 -17.53 -15.63
C GLY A 1 -16.15 -16.39 -16.01
N LYS A 2 -16.34 -15.39 -15.13
CA LYS A 2 -17.03 -14.13 -15.49
C LYS A 2 -16.09 -13.10 -16.15
N VAL A 3 -14.78 -13.31 -16.02
CA VAL A 3 -13.69 -12.45 -16.49
C VAL A 3 -12.56 -13.35 -17.01
N ASP A 4 -11.88 -12.92 -18.07
CA ASP A 4 -10.78 -13.67 -18.71
C ASP A 4 -9.38 -13.20 -18.26
N PHE A 5 -9.18 -11.90 -18.02
CA PHE A 5 -7.93 -11.34 -17.47
C PHE A 5 -8.15 -10.00 -16.76
N VAL A 6 -7.16 -9.55 -15.98
CA VAL A 6 -7.16 -8.27 -15.26
C VAL A 6 -5.88 -7.50 -15.57
N MET A 7 -6.01 -6.21 -15.90
CA MET A 7 -4.89 -5.27 -16.03
C MET A 7 -5.21 -4.00 -15.25
N ALA A 8 -5.00 -4.03 -13.94
CA ALA A 8 -5.42 -2.98 -13.01
C ALA A 8 -4.35 -2.66 -11.94
N GLY A 9 -3.06 -2.79 -12.28
CA GLY A 9 -1.97 -2.53 -11.33
C GLY A 9 -1.96 -3.52 -10.16
N MET A 10 -2.30 -4.79 -10.42
CA MET A 10 -2.34 -5.82 -9.38
C MET A 10 -0.93 -6.35 -9.12
N GLU A 11 -0.37 -6.01 -7.96
CA GLU A 11 0.93 -6.54 -7.54
C GLU A 11 0.85 -8.06 -7.28
N PRO A 12 1.83 -8.86 -7.78
CA PRO A 12 1.92 -10.29 -7.52
C PRO A 12 2.37 -10.55 -6.07
N THR A 13 1.43 -10.91 -5.21
CA THR A 13 1.73 -11.35 -3.83
C THR A 13 1.61 -12.88 -3.73
N PRO A 14 2.30 -13.53 -2.77
CA PRO A 14 2.20 -14.98 -2.59
C PRO A 14 0.76 -15.49 -2.36
N GLU A 15 -0.10 -14.66 -1.79
CA GLU A 15 -1.52 -14.97 -1.62
C GLU A 15 -2.27 -14.92 -2.95
N ARG A 16 -2.06 -13.87 -3.75
CA ARG A 16 -2.72 -13.72 -5.06
C ARG A 16 -2.24 -14.78 -6.05
N SER A 17 -0.95 -15.10 -6.06
CA SER A 17 -0.35 -16.12 -6.94
C SER A 17 -0.86 -17.54 -6.68
N LYS A 18 -1.53 -17.81 -5.55
CA LYS A 18 -2.20 -19.10 -5.33
C LYS A 18 -3.50 -19.24 -6.12
N ASN A 19 -4.08 -18.12 -6.53
CA ASN A 19 -5.42 -18.05 -7.11
C ASN A 19 -5.40 -17.65 -8.60
N VAL A 20 -4.37 -16.95 -9.05
CA VAL A 20 -4.21 -16.52 -10.45
C VAL A 20 -2.76 -16.60 -10.89
N ASP A 21 -2.55 -16.82 -12.19
CA ASP A 21 -1.25 -16.70 -12.82
C ASP A 21 -0.96 -15.24 -13.19
N PHE A 22 0.29 -14.82 -13.03
CA PHE A 22 0.76 -13.48 -13.39
C PHE A 22 1.69 -13.55 -14.60
N THR A 23 1.68 -12.50 -15.41
CA THR A 23 2.67 -12.30 -16.47
C THR A 23 3.98 -11.77 -15.90
N ASP A 24 4.97 -11.57 -16.76
CA ASP A 24 6.04 -10.63 -16.45
C ASP A 24 5.46 -9.25 -16.14
N SER A 25 6.08 -8.56 -15.18
CA SER A 25 5.66 -7.22 -14.75
C SER A 25 5.80 -6.21 -15.89
N TYR A 26 4.70 -5.53 -16.23
CA TYR A 26 4.68 -4.46 -17.23
C TYR A 26 4.97 -3.07 -16.63
N PHE A 27 4.93 -2.96 -15.29
CA PHE A 27 5.16 -1.72 -14.56
C PHE A 27 5.60 -2.02 -13.13
N ARG A 28 6.54 -1.23 -12.61
CA ARG A 28 6.99 -1.29 -11.21
C ARG A 28 6.82 0.09 -10.57
N SER A 29 6.22 0.12 -9.40
CA SER A 29 6.07 1.32 -8.58
C SER A 29 6.65 1.12 -7.20
N ASP A 30 7.13 2.21 -6.61
CA ASP A 30 7.47 2.25 -5.20
C ASP A 30 6.24 2.55 -4.34
N ILE A 31 6.25 2.07 -3.09
CA ILE A 31 5.30 2.50 -2.08
C ILE A 31 5.76 3.86 -1.55
N LEU A 32 4.90 4.86 -1.68
CA LEU A 32 5.19 6.24 -1.26
C LEU A 32 4.13 6.75 -0.31
N MET A 33 4.54 7.62 0.62
CA MET A 33 3.64 8.42 1.43
C MET A 33 3.50 9.80 0.78
N VAL A 34 2.26 10.27 0.64
CA VAL A 34 1.97 11.60 0.11
C VAL A 34 1.56 12.51 1.25
N VAL A 35 2.21 13.66 1.36
CA VAL A 35 1.95 14.67 2.39
C VAL A 35 1.66 16.02 1.73
N ALA A 36 0.98 16.91 2.46
CA ALA A 36 0.76 18.27 2.00
C ALA A 36 2.08 19.03 1.89
N LYS A 37 2.28 19.75 0.78
CA LYS A 37 3.51 20.50 0.51
C LYS A 37 3.84 21.51 1.62
N ASP A 38 2.82 22.22 2.12
CA ASP A 38 2.95 23.24 3.15
C ASP A 38 2.45 22.71 4.53
N GLY A 39 2.65 21.41 4.80
CA GLY A 39 2.18 20.74 6.01
C GLY A 39 3.27 20.43 7.05
N ASP A 40 2.84 19.93 8.20
CA ASP A 40 3.70 19.65 9.37
C ASP A 40 4.48 18.32 9.29
N VAL A 41 4.24 17.48 8.27
CA VAL A 41 4.91 16.17 8.12
C VAL A 41 6.09 16.34 7.17
N GLN A 42 7.30 16.29 7.69
CA GLN A 42 8.55 16.46 6.94
C GLN A 42 9.42 15.20 6.97
N SER A 43 9.14 14.31 7.92
CA SER A 43 9.82 13.04 8.16
C SER A 43 8.82 11.94 8.49
N PHE A 44 9.28 10.69 8.51
CA PHE A 44 8.42 9.55 8.84
C PHE A 44 7.98 9.58 10.31
N GLU A 45 8.86 10.05 11.19
CA GLU A 45 8.62 10.16 12.63
C GLU A 45 7.48 11.14 12.97
N ASP A 46 7.25 12.14 12.12
CA ASP A 46 6.21 13.15 12.32
C ASP A 46 4.80 12.58 12.25
N ILE A 47 4.61 11.35 11.77
CA ILE A 47 3.29 10.70 11.73
C ILE A 47 2.89 10.09 13.08
N LYS A 48 3.79 10.08 14.06
CA LYS A 48 3.51 9.49 15.38
C LYS A 48 2.28 10.15 16.02
N GLY A 49 1.32 9.34 16.44
CA GLY A 49 0.04 9.75 17.01
C GLY A 49 -0.96 10.32 16.00
N LYS A 50 -0.63 10.39 14.70
CA LYS A 50 -1.54 10.83 13.64
C LYS A 50 -2.31 9.64 13.05
N THR A 51 -3.28 9.96 12.18
CA THR A 51 -4.00 8.98 11.36
C THR A 51 -3.44 9.00 9.94
N VAL A 52 -3.14 7.83 9.39
CA VAL A 52 -2.63 7.62 8.04
C VAL A 52 -3.71 6.90 7.22
N GLY A 53 -4.14 7.53 6.13
CA GLY A 53 -5.07 6.94 5.18
C GLY A 53 -4.39 5.95 4.24
N VAL A 54 -5.02 4.81 3.98
CA VAL A 54 -4.53 3.79 3.03
C VAL A 54 -5.65 3.31 2.12
N GLN A 55 -5.31 2.84 0.92
CA GLN A 55 -6.30 2.25 0.03
C GLN A 55 -6.68 0.84 0.49
N ILE A 56 -7.97 0.57 0.67
CA ILE A 56 -8.49 -0.74 1.08
C ILE A 56 -8.05 -1.84 0.09
N GLY A 57 -7.54 -2.96 0.62
CA GLY A 57 -7.15 -4.14 -0.19
C GLY A 57 -5.85 -3.97 -0.99
N SER A 58 -5.10 -2.90 -0.73
CA SER A 58 -3.82 -2.61 -1.37
C SER A 58 -2.64 -3.18 -0.57
N ILE A 59 -1.48 -3.37 -1.23
CA ILE A 59 -0.24 -3.77 -0.54
C ILE A 59 0.27 -2.68 0.43
N GLN A 60 -0.12 -1.43 0.18
CA GLN A 60 0.21 -0.27 1.01
C GLN A 60 -0.52 -0.34 2.35
N ALA A 61 -1.75 -0.87 2.38
CA ALA A 61 -2.49 -1.08 3.62
C ALA A 61 -1.80 -2.13 4.51
N ASP A 62 -1.28 -3.21 3.92
CA ASP A 62 -0.51 -4.20 4.67
C ASP A 62 0.84 -3.63 5.11
N LYS A 63 1.50 -2.85 4.26
CA LYS A 63 2.75 -2.18 4.63
C LYS A 63 2.57 -1.20 5.78
N ALA A 64 1.48 -0.44 5.81
CA ALA A 64 1.17 0.45 6.91
C ALA A 64 1.02 -0.29 8.24
N LYS A 65 0.37 -1.46 8.26
CA LYS A 65 0.26 -2.30 9.46
C LYS A 65 1.62 -2.84 9.93
N GLU A 66 2.54 -3.13 9.00
CA GLU A 66 3.91 -3.50 9.38
C GLU A 66 4.64 -2.34 10.05
N LEU A 67 4.53 -1.16 9.48
CA LEU A 67 5.19 0.06 9.96
C LEU A 67 4.66 0.53 11.31
N GLN A 68 3.43 0.18 11.70
CA GLN A 68 2.91 0.42 13.05
C GLN A 68 3.76 -0.24 14.16
N LYS A 69 4.61 -1.22 13.83
CA LYS A 69 5.55 -1.84 14.77
C LYS A 69 6.76 -0.94 15.08
N GLU A 70 7.04 0.02 14.21
CA GLU A 70 8.19 0.93 14.30
C GLU A 70 7.76 2.32 14.81
N VAL A 71 6.62 2.81 14.35
CA VAL A 71 6.05 4.11 14.74
C VAL A 71 4.59 3.94 15.13
N ASP A 72 4.20 4.54 16.25
CA ASP A 72 2.82 4.48 16.76
C ASP A 72 1.92 5.49 16.02
N PHE A 73 1.07 5.02 15.09
CA PHE A 73 0.09 5.82 14.36
C PHE A 73 -1.18 4.99 14.08
N GLN A 74 -2.29 5.64 13.76
CA GLN A 74 -3.55 4.98 13.41
C GLN A 74 -3.67 4.79 11.89
N VAL A 75 -4.28 3.68 11.45
CA VAL A 75 -4.55 3.42 10.03
C VAL A 75 -6.05 3.52 9.78
N GLU A 76 -6.43 4.30 8.78
CA GLU A 76 -7.81 4.42 8.29
C GLU A 76 -7.87 4.04 6.81
N THR A 77 -8.94 3.36 6.42
CA THR A 77 -9.11 2.71 5.11
C THR A 77 -10.24 3.33 4.33
#